data_AF-A0A7Y6X1T8-F1
#
_entry.id   AF-A0A7Y6X1T8-F1
#
_cell.length_a   1.000
_cell.length_b   1.000
_cell.length_c   1.000
_cell.angle_alpha   90.00
_cell.angle_beta   90.00
_cell.angle_gamma   90.00
#
_symmetry.space_group_name_H-M   'P 1'
#
loop_
_entity.id
_entity.type
_entity.pdbx_description
1 polymer ?
#
loop_
_entity_poly.entity_id
_entity_poly.type
_entity_poly.pdbx_seq_one_letter_code
_entity_poly.pdbx_strand_id
1 'polypeptide(L)'
;MLVIRHAQLEALDAPAQEHFIEELLSALPEVFPGDARVLERQPMRALIKDGIARASRLGLMGGGEVSRYVFLLHELGPGFEDAARTRWMGRLLRDPDLPPSVRMDAVYARLEASSGKGKGLP
;
A
#
# COMPACT_ATOMS: atom_id res chain seq x y z
N MET A 1 -1.75 5.23 17.52
CA MET A 1 -2.33 5.98 16.38
C MET A 1 -1.20 6.30 15.43
N LEU A 2 -1.07 5.51 14.35
CA LEU A 2 0.00 5.67 13.36
C LEU A 2 -0.31 6.89 12.49
N VAL A 3 0.32 8.03 12.80
CA VAL A 3 0.31 9.19 11.91
C VAL A 3 1.43 8.97 10.91
N ILE A 4 1.16 8.15 9.88
CA ILE A 4 2.09 8.04 8.75
C ILE A 4 2.12 9.41 8.09
N ARG A 5 3.23 10.13 8.29
CA ARG A 5 3.36 11.52 7.88
C ARG A 5 3.18 11.63 6.37
N HIS A 6 2.52 12.70 5.93
CA HIS A 6 2.32 13.08 4.53
C HIS A 6 3.63 13.58 3.87
N ALA A 7 4.79 13.06 4.29
CA ALA A 7 6.07 13.37 3.68
C ALA A 7 6.24 12.54 2.41
N GLN A 8 6.74 13.16 1.35
CA GLN A 8 6.99 12.50 0.08
C GLN A 8 8.19 11.55 0.20
N LEU A 9 7.96 10.24 0.07
CA LEU A 9 8.98 9.19 0.27
C LEU A 9 10.16 9.23 -0.70
N GLU A 10 10.01 9.77 -1.92
CA GLU A 10 11.14 9.96 -2.85
C GLU A 10 12.06 11.12 -2.46
N ALA A 11 11.54 12.13 -1.76
CA ALA A 11 12.33 13.26 -1.28
C ALA A 11 13.03 12.97 0.06
N LEU A 12 12.85 11.75 0.59
CA LEU A 12 13.45 11.32 1.84
C LEU A 12 14.83 10.71 1.59
N ASP A 13 15.83 11.20 2.31
CA ASP A 13 17.15 10.57 2.35
C ASP A 13 17.04 9.10 2.83
N ALA A 14 18.04 8.27 2.49
CA ALA A 14 18.08 6.85 2.84
C ALA A 14 17.71 6.52 4.31
N PRO A 15 18.10 7.33 5.34
CA PRO A 15 17.68 7.09 6.71
C PRO A 15 16.17 7.22 6.95
N ALA A 16 15.50 8.14 6.26
CA ALA A 16 14.07 8.38 6.43
C ALA A 16 13.23 7.32 5.69
N GLN A 17 13.69 6.83 4.53
CA GLN A 17 13.09 5.65 3.90
C GLN A 17 13.23 4.40 4.78
N GLU A 18 14.41 4.21 5.40
CA GLU A 18 14.65 3.10 6.31
C GLU A 18 13.74 3.16 7.55
N HIS A 19 13.57 4.36 8.12
CA HIS A 19 12.64 4.57 9.23
C HIS A 19 11.20 4.22 8.86
N PHE A 20 10.73 4.67 7.68
CA PHE A 20 9.39 4.33 7.19
C PHE A 20 9.20 2.82 7.01
N ILE A 21 10.20 2.10 6.50
CA ILE A 21 10.14 0.64 6.37
C ILE A 21 9.98 -0.02 7.74
N GLU A 22 10.72 0.42 8.76
CA GLU A 22 10.61 -0.13 10.12
C GLU A 22 9.28 0.23 10.81
N GLU A 23 8.75 1.42 10.58
CA GLU A 23 7.40 1.80 11.03
C GLU A 23 6.36 0.87 10.41
N LEU A 24 6.44 0.61 9.10
CA LEU A 24 5.49 -0.25 8.40
C LEU A 24 5.60 -1.71 8.85
N LEU A 25 6.82 -2.24 9.00
CA LEU A 25 7.07 -3.57 9.56
C LEU A 25 6.46 -3.73 10.96
N SER A 26 6.50 -2.68 11.77
CA SER A 26 5.95 -2.70 13.12
C SER A 26 4.43 -2.58 13.14
N ALA A 27 3.83 -1.91 12.15
CA ALA A 27 2.38 -1.74 12.02
C ALA A 27 1.67 -2.98 11.44
N LEU A 28 2.34 -3.74 10.58
CA LEU A 28 1.73 -4.85 9.84
C LEU A 28 1.01 -5.92 10.71
N PRO A 29 1.51 -6.32 11.89
CA PRO A 29 0.79 -7.24 12.77
C PRO A 29 -0.52 -6.69 13.34
N GLU A 30 -0.60 -5.36 13.55
CA GLU A 30 -1.83 -4.69 14.00
C GLU A 30 -2.86 -4.59 12.87
N VAL A 31 -2.35 -4.37 11.65
CA VAL A 31 -3.09 -4.18 10.40
C VAL A 31 -3.64 -5.52 9.86
N PHE A 32 -2.86 -6.60 9.95
CA PHE A 32 -3.24 -7.95 9.51
C PHE A 32 -3.16 -8.96 10.66
N PRO A 33 -4.05 -8.86 11.67
CA PRO A 33 -4.03 -9.76 12.81
C PRO A 33 -4.26 -11.21 12.35
N GLY A 34 -3.36 -12.11 12.74
CA GLY A 34 -3.43 -13.53 12.42
C GLY A 34 -2.81 -13.94 11.08
N ASP A 35 -2.25 -13.01 10.31
CA ASP A 35 -1.48 -13.35 9.11
C ASP A 35 -0.03 -13.70 9.48
N ALA A 36 0.30 -14.99 9.52
CA ALA A 36 1.64 -15.45 9.88
C ALA A 36 2.76 -14.88 8.97
N ARG A 37 2.44 -14.50 7.73
CA ARG A 37 3.42 -13.93 6.79
C ARG A 37 3.97 -12.59 7.27
N VAL A 38 3.20 -11.82 8.05
CA VAL A 38 3.67 -10.52 8.57
C VAL A 38 4.69 -10.66 9.69
N LEU A 39 4.85 -11.87 10.25
CA LEU A 39 5.89 -12.16 11.23
C LEU A 39 7.25 -12.40 10.56
N GLU A 40 7.28 -12.71 9.27
CA GLU A 40 8.49 -12.92 8.50
C GLU A 40 9.11 -11.58 8.07
N ARG A 41 9.87 -10.96 8.98
CA ARG A 41 10.45 -9.62 8.77
C ARG A 41 11.25 -9.46 7.48
N GLN A 42 12.08 -10.44 7.09
CA GLN A 42 12.92 -10.31 5.89
C GLN A 42 12.10 -10.33 4.59
N PRO A 43 11.23 -11.32 4.33
CA PRO A 43 10.32 -11.29 3.19
C PRO A 43 9.44 -10.04 3.17
N MET A 44 8.92 -9.63 4.33
CA MET A 44 8.06 -8.47 4.42
C MET A 44 8.79 -7.17 4.10
N ARG A 45 10.03 -7.04 4.58
CA ARG A 45 10.89 -5.91 4.24
C ARG A 45 11.16 -5.82 2.74
N ALA A 46 11.38 -6.95 2.07
CA ALA A 46 11.54 -6.99 0.62
C ALA A 46 10.25 -6.56 -0.10
N LEU A 47 9.09 -7.03 0.38
CA LEU A 47 7.78 -6.63 -0.14
C LEU A 47 7.52 -5.14 0.03
N ILE A 48 7.85 -4.55 1.19
CA ILE A 48 7.70 -3.11 1.43
C ILE A 48 8.60 -2.31 0.49
N LYS A 49 9.86 -2.72 0.31
CA LYS A 49 10.79 -2.05 -0.63
C LYS A 49 10.28 -2.11 -2.08
N ASP A 50 9.77 -3.27 -2.51
CA ASP A 50 9.15 -3.42 -3.83
C ASP A 50 7.90 -2.55 -3.95
N GLY A 51 7.05 -2.52 -2.93
CA GLY A 51 5.87 -1.67 -2.85
C GLY A 51 6.19 -0.18 -2.96
N ILE A 52 7.21 0.31 -2.25
CA ILE A 52 7.69 1.70 -2.36
C ILE A 52 8.12 2.00 -3.79
N ALA A 53 8.94 1.13 -4.40
CA ALA A 53 9.44 1.34 -5.76
C ALA A 53 8.32 1.35 -6.82
N ARG A 54 7.28 0.52 -6.65
CA ARG A 54 6.11 0.50 -7.54
C ARG A 54 5.19 1.69 -7.33
N ALA A 55 4.94 2.05 -6.07
CA ALA A 55 4.12 3.19 -5.70
C ALA A 55 4.71 4.50 -6.26
N SER A 56 6.04 4.68 -6.16
CA SER A 56 6.75 5.81 -6.74
C SER A 56 6.53 5.93 -8.26
N ARG A 57 6.58 4.82 -9.01
CA ARG A 57 6.30 4.81 -10.46
C ARG A 57 4.87 5.20 -10.82
N LEU A 58 3.94 5.05 -9.88
CA LEU A 58 2.54 5.47 -10.03
C LEU A 58 2.31 6.91 -9.57
N GLY A 59 3.35 7.60 -9.07
CA GLY A 59 3.26 8.94 -8.48
C GLY A 59 2.67 8.94 -7.07
N LEU A 60 2.54 7.78 -6.42
CA LEU A 60 2.11 7.67 -5.02
C LEU A 60 3.34 7.91 -4.14
N MET A 61 3.39 9.09 -3.51
CA MET A 61 4.57 9.52 -2.77
C MET A 61 4.30 9.74 -1.29
N GLY A 62 3.05 9.97 -0.90
CA GLY A 62 2.70 10.15 0.50
C GLY A 62 2.78 8.83 1.26
N GLY A 63 3.32 8.86 2.47
CA GLY A 63 3.44 7.66 3.29
C GLY A 63 2.12 6.88 3.44
N GLY A 64 0.98 7.57 3.57
CA GLY A 64 -0.34 6.92 3.64
C GLY A 64 -0.77 6.24 2.33
N GLU A 65 -0.41 6.78 1.17
CA GLU A 65 -0.70 6.16 -0.13
C GLU A 65 0.17 4.93 -0.36
N VAL A 66 1.48 5.05 -0.04
CA VAL A 66 2.44 3.96 -0.17
C VAL A 66 2.09 2.81 0.77
N SER A 67 1.69 3.11 2.00
CA SER A 67 1.27 2.09 2.98
C SER A 67 0.08 1.29 2.48
N ARG A 68 -0.96 1.98 2.00
CA ARG A 68 -2.15 1.36 1.41
C ARG A 68 -1.81 0.55 0.16
N TYR A 69 -0.92 1.04 -0.69
CA TYR A 69 -0.42 0.28 -1.83
C TYR A 69 0.31 -1.01 -1.40
N VAL A 70 1.16 -0.94 -0.37
CA VAL A 70 1.84 -2.12 0.21
C VAL A 70 0.84 -3.12 0.78
N PHE A 71 -0.24 -2.67 1.41
CA PHE A 71 -1.30 -3.53 1.94
C PHE A 71 -2.02 -4.29 0.81
N LEU A 72 -2.36 -3.61 -0.29
CA LEU A 72 -2.89 -4.25 -1.49
C LEU A 72 -1.91 -5.26 -2.08
N LEU A 73 -0.62 -4.92 -2.13
CA LEU A 73 0.43 -5.80 -2.64
C LEU A 73 0.57 -7.08 -1.79
N HIS A 74 0.51 -6.95 -0.46
CA HIS A 74 0.55 -8.07 0.48
C HIS A 74 -0.67 -8.98 0.37
N GLU A 75 -1.87 -8.40 0.29
CA GLU A 75 -3.11 -9.17 0.28
C GLU A 75 -3.41 -9.80 -1.09
N LEU A 76 -3.17 -9.07 -2.18
CA LEU A 76 -3.55 -9.50 -3.52
C LEU A 76 -2.38 -10.04 -4.35
N GLY A 77 -1.14 -9.82 -3.91
CA GLY A 77 0.08 -10.26 -4.57
C GLY A 77 0.56 -9.33 -5.70
N PRO A 78 1.79 -9.54 -6.21
CA PRO A 78 2.47 -8.64 -7.15
C PRO A 78 1.82 -8.46 -8.53
N GLY A 79 0.82 -9.27 -8.88
CA GLY A 79 0.10 -9.18 -10.14
C GLY A 79 -1.29 -8.56 -10.04
N PHE A 80 -1.65 -7.97 -8.89
CA PHE A 80 -3.03 -7.55 -8.64
C PHE A 80 -3.50 -6.46 -9.61
N GLU A 81 -2.62 -5.58 -10.07
CA GLU A 81 -3.00 -4.47 -10.96
C GLU A 81 -3.55 -4.95 -12.31
N ASP A 82 -3.13 -6.12 -12.79
CA ASP A 82 -3.46 -6.63 -14.13
C ASP A 82 -4.36 -7.88 -14.11
N ALA A 83 -4.46 -8.55 -12.95
CA ALA A 83 -5.28 -9.73 -12.76
C ALA A 83 -6.78 -9.45 -13.03
N ALA A 84 -7.48 -10.39 -13.68
CA ALA A 84 -8.84 -10.17 -14.18
C ALA A 84 -9.84 -9.62 -13.13
N ARG A 85 -9.76 -10.11 -11.88
CA ARG A 85 -10.63 -9.69 -10.77
C ARG A 85 -10.30 -8.30 -10.20
N THR A 86 -9.08 -7.83 -10.35
CA THR A 86 -8.53 -6.63 -9.71
C THR A 86 -8.00 -5.61 -10.73
N ARG A 87 -8.16 -5.87 -12.03
CA ARG A 87 -7.74 -4.98 -13.13
C ARG A 87 -8.32 -3.56 -13.02
N TRP A 88 -9.50 -3.43 -12.42
CA TRP A 88 -10.11 -2.14 -12.16
C TRP A 88 -9.27 -1.29 -11.19
N MET A 89 -8.54 -1.89 -10.25
CA MET A 89 -7.63 -1.20 -9.34
C MET A 89 -6.43 -0.63 -10.11
N GLY A 90 -5.78 -1.46 -10.94
CA GLY A 90 -4.67 -1.00 -11.77
C GLY A 90 -5.06 0.14 -12.71
N ARG A 91 -6.28 0.12 -13.26
CA ARG A 91 -6.80 1.24 -14.06
C ARG A 91 -6.96 2.53 -13.25
N LEU A 92 -7.52 2.46 -12.03
CA LEU A 92 -7.66 3.64 -11.16
C LEU A 92 -6.31 4.18 -10.70
N LEU A 93 -5.37 3.30 -10.34
CA LEU A 93 -4.03 3.72 -9.88
C LEU A 93 -3.21 4.40 -10.98
N ARG A 94 -3.48 4.08 -12.25
CA ARG A 94 -2.82 4.64 -13.43
C ARG A 94 -3.64 5.75 -14.11
N ASP A 95 -4.75 6.19 -13.52
CA ASP A 95 -5.64 7.19 -14.11
C ASP A 95 -4.99 8.58 -14.07
N PRO A 96 -4.57 9.15 -15.23
CA PRO A 96 -3.84 10.41 -15.26
C PRO A 96 -4.71 11.61 -14.85
N ASP A 97 -6.03 11.51 -14.93
CA ASP A 97 -6.96 12.60 -14.64
C ASP A 97 -7.20 12.79 -13.14
N LEU A 98 -6.79 11.81 -12.33
CA LEU A 98 -6.94 11.83 -10.88
C LEU A 98 -5.60 12.12 -10.19
N PRO A 99 -5.59 12.96 -9.13
CA PRO A 99 -4.44 13.06 -8.24
C PRO A 99 -4.11 11.72 -7.55
N PRO A 100 -2.83 11.41 -7.27
CA PRO A 100 -2.40 10.17 -6.60
C PRO A 100 -3.23 9.77 -5.37
N SER A 101 -3.53 10.73 -4.50
CA SER A 101 -4.34 10.51 -3.28
C SER A 101 -5.76 10.06 -3.59
N VAL A 102 -6.39 10.73 -4.56
CA VAL A 102 -7.75 10.43 -5.03
C VAL A 102 -7.83 9.05 -5.67
N ARG A 103 -6.78 8.63 -6.41
CA ARG A 103 -6.72 7.28 -6.99
C ARG A 103 -6.77 6.21 -5.90
N MET A 104 -5.98 6.37 -4.85
CA MET A 104 -5.92 5.42 -3.74
C MET A 104 -7.25 5.39 -2.96
N ASP A 105 -7.83 6.55 -2.68
CA ASP A 105 -9.12 6.66 -2.02
C ASP A 105 -10.23 6.00 -2.84
N ALA A 106 -10.25 6.19 -4.17
CA ALA A 106 -11.21 5.55 -5.06
C ALA A 106 -11.08 4.01 -5.08
N VAL A 107 -9.84 3.49 -5.00
CA VAL A 107 -9.61 2.04 -4.89
C VAL A 107 -10.24 1.48 -3.62
N TYR A 108 -9.96 2.11 -2.48
CA TYR A 108 -10.47 1.66 -1.18
C TYR A 108 -11.98 1.82 -1.05
N ALA A 109 -12.56 2.95 -1.48
CA ALA A 109 -14.00 3.16 -1.47
C ALA A 109 -14.74 2.09 -2.31
N ARG A 110 -14.18 1.70 -3.45
CA ARG A 110 -14.76 0.65 -4.29
C ARG A 110 -14.57 -0.75 -3.71
N LEU A 111 -13.47 -1.00 -3.03
CA LEU A 111 -13.25 -2.24 -2.27
C LEU A 111 -14.31 -2.40 -1.18
N GLU A 112 -14.55 -1.36 -0.39
CA GLU A 112 -15.58 -1.34 0.66
C GLU A 112 -16.99 -1.56 0.09
N ALA A 113 -17.30 -0.93 -1.05
CA ALA A 113 -18.59 -1.10 -1.71
C ALA A 113 -18.80 -2.53 -2.27
N SER A 114 -17.71 -3.22 -2.65
CA SER A 114 -17.74 -4.56 -3.23
C SER A 114 -17.67 -5.67 -2.16
N SER A 115 -16.97 -5.40 -1.05
CA SER A 115 -16.88 -6.25 0.13
C SER A 115 -18.07 -6.00 1.04
N GLY A 116 -19.25 -6.53 0.68
CA GLY A 116 -20.43 -6.47 1.53
C GLY A 116 -20.11 -6.95 2.96
N LYS A 117 -20.03 -6.01 3.92
CA LYS A 117 -19.83 -6.19 5.37
C LYS A 117 -18.96 -7.41 5.76
N GLY A 118 -17.64 -7.23 5.92
CA GLY A 118 -16.88 -8.21 6.73
C GLY A 118 -15.35 -8.12 6.78
N LYS A 119 -14.69 -7.52 5.80
CA LYS A 119 -13.21 -7.37 5.84
C LYS A 119 -12.81 -6.18 4.95
N GLY A 120 -12.75 -5.00 5.54
CA GLY A 120 -12.10 -3.85 4.91
C GLY A 120 -10.59 -4.04 5.00
N LEU A 121 -9.90 -3.82 3.89
CA LEU A 121 -8.45 -3.58 3.94
C LEU A 121 -8.23 -2.31 4.79
N PRO A 122 -7.27 -2.31 5.72
CA PRO A 122 -6.95 -1.17 6.57
C PRO A 122 -6.35 0.02 5.80
#